data_AF-A0A4V2X3A1-F1
#
_entry.id   AF-A0A4V2X3A1-F1
#
_cell.length_a   1.000
_cell.length_b   1.000
_cell.length_c   1.000
_cell.angle_alpha   90.00
_cell.angle_beta   90.00
_cell.angle_gamma   90.00
#
_symmetry.space_group_name_H-M   'P 1'
#
loop_
_entity.id
_entity.type
_entity.pdbx_description
1 polymer ?
#
loop_
_entity_poly.entity_id
_entity_poly.type
_entity_poly.pdbx_seq_one_letter_code
_entity_poly.pdbx_strand_id
1 'polypeptide(L)'
;MTHRQIRVPRRRPAGFSLIELTIALVVLGIIGVFLARWLMQSNQEARQVTQRSLLQRADDALLAYAAANHHLPCPATGDSGVGDCSVAQGFLPYRELGLPDQRAARIAYGVFRDNALSGVDPDIASIDADLTRAVDRAPSLQMLNNATSNSVAALVKLQDTCATHPEAGCASVPNLQVNGLDFCYALRSGMNATGKDSFLHSRRTEGAGSAVLGNIAYALATTSLDAAAPSDPAIDSPRAGSNVGQLRRAVGFEQLWSRLRCGEATGAALHAHANAAVAAALNVPAMVDYKEQLSIMTELAEAGNKSADADIVLATGQIASAVAGMFDTASEVSQTKFVWTWRTGFAAAGLGSAIGGVVAAAAMKGIAVSNVNIARTTQSAFGTGQPTGSDADQTVYALDQKAPVIARRVDLEARRADLLGLSPGKAQHDAADALR
;
A
#
# COMPACT_ATOMS: atom_id res chain seq x y z
N MET A 1 -92.30 2.77 -70.25
CA MET A 1 -91.02 2.74 -69.51
C MET A 1 -91.07 1.60 -68.52
N THR A 2 -90.27 0.56 -68.72
CA THR A 2 -90.25 -0.69 -67.93
C THR A 2 -89.07 -0.66 -66.96
N HIS A 3 -89.35 -0.58 -65.65
CA HIS A 3 -88.31 -0.70 -64.62
C HIS A 3 -87.93 -2.18 -64.41
N ARG A 4 -86.76 -2.57 -64.91
CA ARG A 4 -86.16 -3.89 -64.67
C ARG A 4 -85.43 -3.86 -63.33
N GLN A 5 -86.02 -4.43 -62.28
CA GLN A 5 -85.35 -4.55 -60.99
C GLN A 5 -84.25 -5.62 -61.04
N ILE A 6 -83.01 -5.19 -60.80
CA ILE A 6 -81.85 -6.07 -60.61
C ILE A 6 -81.93 -6.62 -59.18
N ARG A 7 -82.24 -7.92 -59.04
CA ARG A 7 -82.15 -8.62 -57.73
C ARG A 7 -80.69 -8.94 -57.43
N VAL A 8 -80.13 -8.31 -56.41
CA VAL A 8 -78.85 -8.71 -55.82
C VAL A 8 -79.10 -9.94 -54.93
N PRO A 9 -78.41 -11.08 -55.15
CA PRO A 9 -78.61 -12.25 -54.29
C PRO A 9 -78.06 -11.97 -52.88
N ARG A 10 -78.95 -12.02 -51.88
CA ARG A 10 -78.56 -12.07 -50.47
C ARG A 10 -77.84 -13.41 -50.23
N ARG A 11 -76.52 -13.37 -50.02
CA ARG A 11 -75.78 -14.51 -49.50
C ARG A 11 -76.33 -14.82 -48.10
N ARG A 12 -76.83 -16.04 -47.89
CA ARG A 12 -77.19 -16.53 -46.55
C ARG A 12 -75.89 -16.67 -45.75
N PRO A 13 -75.82 -16.18 -44.50
CA PRO A 13 -74.66 -16.45 -43.66
C PRO A 13 -74.57 -17.96 -43.48
N ALA A 14 -73.43 -18.55 -43.86
CA ALA A 14 -73.15 -19.94 -43.56
C ALA A 14 -72.99 -20.05 -42.03
N GLY A 15 -73.79 -20.91 -41.40
CA GLY A 15 -73.62 -21.22 -39.98
C GLY A 15 -72.31 -21.97 -39.78
N PHE A 16 -71.61 -21.69 -38.69
CA PHE A 16 -70.38 -22.39 -38.34
C PHE A 16 -70.66 -23.87 -38.07
N SER A 17 -69.81 -24.74 -38.61
CA SER A 17 -69.85 -26.16 -38.28
C SER A 17 -69.36 -26.38 -36.85
N LEU A 18 -69.99 -27.32 -36.14
CA LEU A 18 -69.57 -27.74 -34.79
C LEU A 18 -68.09 -28.15 -34.77
N ILE A 19 -67.58 -28.70 -35.87
CA ILE A 19 -66.17 -29.10 -36.00
C ILE A 19 -65.22 -27.91 -36.19
N GLU A 20 -65.68 -26.84 -36.82
CA GLU A 20 -64.88 -25.65 -37.07
C GLU A 20 -64.70 -24.86 -35.77
N LEU A 21 -65.74 -24.83 -34.93
CA LEU A 21 -65.70 -24.23 -33.61
C LEU A 21 -64.81 -25.03 -32.64
N THR A 22 -64.83 -26.37 -32.68
CA THR A 22 -63.94 -27.18 -31.83
C THR A 22 -62.47 -27.02 -32.23
N ILE A 23 -62.15 -27.00 -33.53
CA ILE A 23 -60.78 -26.75 -34.01
C ILE A 23 -60.31 -25.35 -33.58
N ALA A 24 -61.15 -24.32 -33.72
CA ALA A 24 -60.81 -22.97 -33.27
C ALA A 24 -60.50 -22.91 -31.76
N LEU A 25 -61.28 -23.59 -30.93
CA LEU A 25 -61.04 -23.67 -29.48
C LEU A 25 -59.75 -24.42 -29.14
N VAL A 26 -59.43 -25.51 -29.85
CA VAL A 26 -58.17 -26.24 -29.66
C VAL A 26 -56.97 -25.35 -30.02
N VAL A 27 -57.02 -24.65 -31.14
CA VAL A 27 -55.95 -23.73 -31.56
C VAL A 27 -55.78 -22.59 -30.55
N LEU A 28 -56.87 -21.98 -30.10
CA LEU A 28 -56.83 -20.95 -29.05
C LEU A 28 -56.29 -21.49 -27.73
N GLY A 29 -56.63 -22.72 -27.35
CA GLY A 29 -56.08 -23.39 -26.18
C GLY A 29 -54.56 -23.58 -26.27
N ILE A 30 -54.06 -24.03 -27.42
CA ILE A 30 -52.62 -24.21 -27.66
C ILE A 30 -51.90 -22.86 -27.62
N ILE A 31 -52.41 -21.84 -28.31
CA ILE A 31 -51.84 -20.49 -28.31
C ILE A 31 -51.84 -19.91 -26.89
N GLY A 32 -52.92 -20.11 -26.13
CA GLY A 32 -53.02 -19.67 -24.74
C GLY A 32 -51.94 -20.29 -23.85
N VAL A 33 -51.67 -21.60 -23.99
CA VAL A 33 -50.60 -22.27 -23.23
C VAL A 33 -49.22 -21.74 -23.61
N PHE A 34 -48.94 -21.55 -24.90
CA PHE A 34 -47.67 -20.99 -25.36
C PHE A 34 -47.45 -19.55 -24.86
N LEU A 35 -48.48 -18.71 -24.95
CA LEU A 35 -48.43 -17.32 -24.50
C LEU A 35 -48.20 -17.24 -22.98
N ALA A 36 -48.89 -18.07 -22.20
CA ALA A 36 -48.72 -18.14 -20.75
C ALA A 36 -47.29 -18.55 -20.37
N ARG A 37 -46.73 -19.56 -21.04
CA ARG A 37 -45.34 -20.00 -20.84
C ARG A 37 -44.35 -18.89 -21.20
N TRP A 38 -44.54 -18.20 -22.32
CA TRP A 38 -43.69 -17.10 -22.75
C TRP A 38 -43.73 -15.91 -21.77
N LEU A 39 -44.91 -15.52 -21.28
CA LEU A 39 -45.04 -14.49 -20.24
C LEU A 39 -44.32 -14.87 -18.94
N MET A 40 -44.45 -16.13 -18.51
CA MET A 40 -43.76 -16.61 -17.30
C MET A 40 -42.24 -16.54 -17.47
N GLN A 41 -41.73 -16.95 -18.63
CA GLN A 41 -40.30 -16.92 -18.93
C GLN A 41 -39.75 -15.50 -19.02
N SER A 42 -40.45 -14.61 -19.73
CA SER A 42 -40.08 -13.18 -19.84
C SER A 42 -40.05 -12.48 -18.47
N ASN A 43 -41.05 -12.75 -17.62
CA ASN A 43 -41.08 -12.21 -16.26
C ASN A 43 -39.95 -12.75 -15.37
N GLN A 44 -39.55 -14.01 -15.55
CA GLN A 44 -38.41 -14.59 -14.81
C GLN A 44 -37.10 -13.93 -15.22
N GLU A 45 -36.86 -13.73 -16.53
CA GLU A 45 -35.67 -13.05 -17.04
C GLU A 45 -35.59 -11.60 -16.54
N ALA A 46 -36.69 -10.85 -16.62
CA ALA A 46 -36.75 -9.47 -16.14
C ALA A 46 -36.44 -9.35 -14.63
N ARG A 47 -36.95 -10.30 -13.82
CA ARG A 47 -36.65 -10.37 -12.38
C ARG A 47 -35.18 -10.67 -12.12
N GLN A 48 -34.58 -11.62 -12.85
CA GLN A 48 -33.16 -11.97 -12.70
C GLN A 48 -32.26 -10.79 -13.06
N VAL A 49 -32.55 -10.05 -14.14
CA VAL A 49 -31.78 -8.85 -14.53
C VAL A 49 -31.86 -7.79 -13.44
N THR A 50 -33.06 -7.55 -12.91
CA THR A 50 -33.28 -6.57 -11.82
C THR A 50 -32.48 -6.97 -10.57
N GLN A 51 -32.54 -8.24 -10.16
CA GLN A 51 -31.82 -8.74 -8.99
C GLN A 51 -30.29 -8.65 -9.16
N ARG A 52 -29.76 -8.99 -10.35
CA ARG A 52 -28.33 -8.84 -10.65
C ARG A 52 -27.89 -7.38 -10.58
N SER A 53 -28.65 -6.47 -11.17
CA SER A 53 -28.34 -5.03 -11.13
C SER A 53 -28.37 -4.47 -9.70
N LEU A 54 -29.29 -4.95 -8.86
CA LEU A 54 -29.38 -4.55 -7.46
C LEU A 54 -28.17 -5.06 -6.65
N LEU A 55 -27.76 -6.31 -6.84
CA LEU A 55 -26.54 -6.86 -6.21
C LEU A 55 -25.28 -6.12 -6.68
N GLN A 56 -25.20 -5.72 -7.94
CA GLN A 56 -24.08 -4.93 -8.45
C GLN A 56 -24.02 -3.56 -7.78
N ARG A 57 -25.15 -2.85 -7.69
CA ARG A 57 -25.21 -1.57 -6.96
C ARG A 57 -24.84 -1.69 -5.49
N ALA A 58 -25.23 -2.79 -4.84
CA ALA A 58 -24.84 -3.06 -3.46
C ALA A 58 -23.33 -3.30 -3.31
N ASP A 59 -22.72 -4.06 -4.23
CA ASP A 59 -21.25 -4.28 -4.29
C ASP A 59 -20.50 -2.96 -4.49
N ASP A 60 -20.95 -2.13 -5.42
CA ASP A 60 -20.35 -0.83 -5.72
C ASP A 60 -20.51 0.14 -4.53
N ALA A 61 -21.66 0.13 -3.85
CA ALA A 61 -21.89 0.94 -2.65
C ALA A 61 -21.01 0.49 -1.47
N LEU A 62 -20.81 -0.82 -1.28
CA LEU A 62 -19.88 -1.34 -0.27
C LEU A 62 -18.43 -0.95 -0.57
N LEU A 63 -18.02 -1.00 -1.84
CA LEU A 63 -16.68 -0.57 -2.25
C LEU A 63 -16.49 0.93 -2.00
N ALA A 64 -17.47 1.76 -2.38
CA ALA A 64 -17.44 3.20 -2.14
C ALA A 64 -17.43 3.54 -0.64
N TYR A 65 -18.23 2.83 0.17
CA TYR A 65 -18.25 2.98 1.62
C TYR A 65 -16.90 2.61 2.23
N ALA A 66 -16.30 1.48 1.84
CA ALA A 66 -14.99 1.07 2.34
C ALA A 66 -13.88 2.04 1.95
N ALA A 67 -13.94 2.60 0.74
CA ALA A 67 -13.00 3.61 0.29
C ALA A 67 -13.12 4.90 1.12
N ALA A 68 -14.33 5.33 1.46
CA ALA A 68 -14.58 6.58 2.19
C ALA A 68 -14.42 6.47 3.71
N ASN A 69 -14.75 5.32 4.31
CA ASN A 69 -14.78 5.15 5.77
C ASN A 69 -13.65 4.27 6.31
N HIS A 70 -12.89 3.59 5.44
CA HIS A 70 -11.81 2.68 5.83
C HIS A 70 -12.26 1.50 6.72
N HIS A 71 -13.51 1.11 6.57
CA HIS A 71 -14.06 -0.14 7.08
C HIS A 71 -15.30 -0.52 6.26
N LEU A 72 -15.73 -1.76 6.36
CA LEU A 72 -17.01 -2.21 5.85
C LEU A 72 -18.11 -1.92 6.90
N PRO A 73 -19.36 -1.69 6.48
CA PRO A 73 -20.43 -1.42 7.43
C PRO A 73 -20.81 -2.71 8.18
N CYS A 74 -21.37 -2.57 9.37
CA CYS A 74 -21.88 -3.72 10.12
C CYS A 74 -23.21 -4.21 9.51
N PRO A 75 -23.50 -5.52 9.51
CA PRO A 75 -24.78 -6.03 9.02
C PRO A 75 -25.95 -5.53 9.84
N ALA A 76 -27.10 -5.31 9.21
CA ALA A 76 -28.33 -4.97 9.90
C ALA A 76 -29.02 -6.23 10.44
N THR A 77 -29.50 -6.21 11.69
CA THR A 77 -30.25 -7.32 12.29
C THR A 77 -31.69 -7.42 11.78
N GLY A 78 -32.18 -6.40 11.08
CA GLY A 78 -33.52 -6.33 10.50
C GLY A 78 -33.59 -5.40 9.30
N ASP A 79 -34.77 -4.86 9.00
CA ASP A 79 -35.01 -3.98 7.85
C ASP A 79 -34.96 -2.49 8.14
N SER A 80 -34.51 -2.11 9.35
CA SER A 80 -34.21 -0.73 9.73
C SER A 80 -33.17 -0.08 8.81
N GLY A 81 -32.34 -0.90 8.15
CA GLY A 81 -31.27 -0.47 7.25
C GLY A 81 -30.06 0.13 7.96
N VAL A 82 -29.96 -0.07 9.27
CA VAL A 82 -28.87 0.40 10.14
C VAL A 82 -28.06 -0.79 10.60
N GLY A 83 -26.72 -0.69 10.49
CA GLY A 83 -25.81 -1.76 10.90
C GLY A 83 -25.77 -1.98 12.41
N ASP A 84 -25.54 -3.24 12.80
CA ASP A 84 -25.37 -3.69 14.18
C ASP A 84 -24.12 -4.57 14.26
N CYS A 85 -23.09 -4.06 14.92
CA CYS A 85 -21.80 -4.74 15.05
C CYS A 85 -21.81 -5.87 16.10
N SER A 86 -22.96 -6.22 16.68
CA SER A 86 -23.10 -7.46 17.47
C SER A 86 -23.20 -8.71 16.59
N VAL A 87 -23.53 -8.55 15.30
CA VAL A 87 -23.66 -9.67 14.35
C VAL A 87 -22.60 -9.59 13.25
N ALA A 88 -22.14 -10.75 12.79
CA ALA A 88 -21.22 -10.85 11.64
C ALA A 88 -21.97 -11.03 10.31
N GLN A 89 -23.26 -11.38 10.37
CA GLN A 89 -24.14 -11.57 9.23
C GLN A 89 -25.54 -11.05 9.55
N GLY A 90 -26.22 -10.58 8.52
CA GLY A 90 -27.51 -9.95 8.65
C GLY A 90 -28.06 -9.54 7.28
N PHE A 91 -28.80 -8.45 7.27
CA PHE A 91 -29.21 -7.74 6.07
C PHE A 91 -28.23 -6.62 5.72
N LEU A 92 -28.26 -6.20 4.47
CA LEU A 92 -27.46 -5.07 3.99
C LEU A 92 -27.93 -3.76 4.65
N PRO A 93 -27.03 -2.97 5.27
CA PRO A 93 -27.34 -1.69 5.89
C PRO A 93 -27.57 -0.60 4.83
N TYR A 94 -28.65 -0.73 4.06
CA TYR A 94 -28.89 0.05 2.84
C TYR A 94 -28.99 1.56 3.08
N ARG A 95 -29.42 2.01 4.28
CA ARG A 95 -29.51 3.44 4.60
C ARG A 95 -28.13 4.03 4.86
N GLU A 96 -27.28 3.29 5.56
CA GLU A 96 -25.89 3.66 5.81
C GLU A 96 -25.08 3.71 4.50
N LEU A 97 -25.37 2.78 3.57
CA LEU A 97 -24.81 2.77 2.22
C LEU A 97 -25.41 3.85 1.28
N GLY A 98 -26.43 4.59 1.72
CA GLY A 98 -27.09 5.60 0.88
C GLY A 98 -27.84 5.02 -0.33
N LEU A 99 -28.24 3.75 -0.29
CA LEU A 99 -29.00 3.12 -1.37
C LEU A 99 -30.47 3.57 -1.32
N PRO A 100 -31.02 4.14 -2.41
CA PRO A 100 -32.39 4.66 -2.41
C PRO A 100 -33.45 3.56 -2.52
N ASP A 101 -33.07 2.35 -2.95
CA ASP A 101 -33.99 1.25 -3.19
C ASP A 101 -34.17 0.39 -1.92
N GLN A 102 -35.35 0.45 -1.31
CA GLN A 102 -35.67 -0.33 -0.10
C GLN A 102 -35.58 -1.85 -0.34
N ARG A 103 -35.66 -2.32 -1.59
CA ARG A 103 -35.45 -3.75 -1.89
C ARG A 103 -34.05 -4.23 -1.50
N ALA A 104 -33.09 -3.32 -1.39
CA ALA A 104 -31.75 -3.63 -0.88
C ALA A 104 -31.76 -4.10 0.58
N ALA A 105 -32.76 -3.73 1.38
CA ALA A 105 -32.93 -4.19 2.77
C ALA A 105 -33.13 -5.71 2.89
N ARG A 106 -33.46 -6.39 1.78
CA ARG A 106 -33.63 -7.85 1.71
C ARG A 106 -32.43 -8.55 1.05
N ILE A 107 -31.32 -7.84 0.91
CA ILE A 107 -30.05 -8.48 0.53
C ILE A 107 -29.40 -8.99 1.81
N ALA A 108 -29.14 -10.28 1.85
CA ALA A 108 -28.30 -10.87 2.87
C ALA A 108 -26.87 -10.36 2.71
N TYR A 109 -26.27 -9.98 3.83
CA TYR A 109 -24.92 -9.44 3.90
C TYR A 109 -24.14 -10.10 5.02
N GLY A 110 -22.93 -10.54 4.70
CA GLY A 110 -21.97 -11.03 5.67
C GLY A 110 -20.63 -10.36 5.47
N VAL A 111 -19.90 -10.14 6.55
CA VAL A 111 -18.57 -9.52 6.53
C VAL A 111 -17.62 -10.29 7.43
N PHE A 112 -16.35 -10.36 7.04
CA PHE A 112 -15.31 -10.98 7.85
C PHE A 112 -14.98 -10.12 9.07
N ARG A 113 -15.00 -10.74 10.25
CA ARG A 113 -14.79 -10.08 11.52
C ARG A 113 -14.00 -10.98 12.45
N ASP A 114 -12.73 -10.66 12.67
CA ASP A 114 -11.90 -11.30 13.69
C ASP A 114 -10.96 -10.25 14.31
N ASN A 115 -11.20 -9.86 15.55
CA ASN A 115 -10.37 -8.88 16.25
C ASN A 115 -9.14 -9.50 16.94
N ALA A 116 -8.98 -10.83 16.86
CA ALA A 116 -7.88 -11.57 17.47
C ALA A 116 -7.46 -12.74 16.56
N LEU A 117 -7.22 -12.43 15.28
CA LEU A 117 -6.87 -13.40 14.25
C LEU A 117 -5.51 -14.03 14.51
N SER A 118 -5.51 -15.30 14.91
CA SER A 118 -4.30 -16.14 15.06
C SER A 118 -3.96 -16.89 13.78
N GLY A 119 -2.70 -17.31 13.64
CA GLY A 119 -2.24 -18.12 12.51
C GLY A 119 -1.90 -17.31 11.25
N VAL A 120 -1.67 -16.01 11.41
CA VAL A 120 -1.18 -15.12 10.34
C VAL A 120 0.34 -15.16 10.26
N ASP A 121 1.01 -15.16 11.42
CA ASP A 121 2.47 -15.22 11.60
C ASP A 121 2.75 -16.11 12.83
N PRO A 122 3.74 -17.02 12.78
CA PRO A 122 4.10 -17.87 13.92
C PRO A 122 4.57 -17.10 15.16
N ASP A 123 5.12 -15.90 15.00
CA ASP A 123 5.72 -15.11 16.09
C ASP A 123 4.72 -14.08 16.68
N ILE A 124 3.56 -13.86 16.05
CA ILE A 124 2.52 -12.93 16.50
C ILE A 124 1.28 -13.70 16.97
N ALA A 125 0.95 -13.59 18.26
CA ALA A 125 -0.14 -14.35 18.89
C ALA A 125 -1.52 -14.08 18.25
N SER A 126 -1.82 -12.82 17.92
CA SER A 126 -3.07 -12.42 17.27
C SER A 126 -2.97 -11.05 16.62
N ILE A 127 -3.70 -10.84 15.54
CA ILE A 127 -3.83 -9.55 14.85
C ILE A 127 -5.31 -9.17 14.74
N ASP A 128 -5.65 -7.89 14.94
CA ASP A 128 -7.00 -7.41 14.66
C ASP A 128 -7.21 -7.30 13.14
N ALA A 129 -8.07 -8.16 12.60
CA ALA A 129 -8.49 -8.20 11.20
C ALA A 129 -10.01 -7.97 11.06
N ASP A 130 -10.66 -7.30 12.02
CA ASP A 130 -12.08 -6.99 11.94
C ASP A 130 -12.33 -5.91 10.89
N LEU A 131 -12.93 -6.30 9.76
CA LEU A 131 -13.18 -5.38 8.66
C LEU A 131 -14.26 -4.34 8.95
N THR A 132 -14.99 -4.45 10.08
CA THR A 132 -16.09 -3.52 10.41
C THR A 132 -15.69 -2.35 11.29
N ARG A 133 -14.43 -2.29 11.72
CA ARG A 133 -13.94 -1.26 12.62
C ARG A 133 -12.79 -0.49 11.98
N ALA A 134 -12.88 0.84 12.01
CA ALA A 134 -11.73 1.71 11.80
C ALA A 134 -10.88 1.72 13.08
N VAL A 135 -9.76 0.99 13.03
CA VAL A 135 -8.81 0.85 14.14
C VAL A 135 -7.41 0.95 13.56
N ASP A 136 -6.50 1.57 14.30
CA ASP A 136 -5.08 1.63 13.97
C ASP A 136 -4.41 0.25 14.16
N ARG A 137 -3.89 -0.30 13.05
CA ARG A 137 -3.38 -1.67 12.93
C ARG A 137 -2.01 -1.70 12.27
N ALA A 138 -1.75 -0.78 11.34
CA ALA A 138 -0.57 -0.82 10.51
C ALA A 138 0.69 -0.53 11.35
N PRO A 139 1.66 -1.47 11.44
CA PRO A 139 2.88 -1.23 12.18
C PRO A 139 3.77 -0.25 11.42
N SER A 140 4.27 0.79 12.10
CA SER A 140 5.26 1.70 11.51
C SER A 140 6.61 1.04 11.25
N LEU A 141 6.98 0.08 12.09
CA LEU A 141 8.27 -0.61 12.02
C LEU A 141 8.08 -2.09 12.36
N GLN A 142 8.69 -2.94 11.55
CA GLN A 142 8.78 -4.37 11.78
C GLN A 142 10.24 -4.72 12.01
N MET A 143 10.54 -5.29 13.18
CA MET A 143 11.83 -5.91 13.42
C MET A 143 11.74 -7.33 12.93
N LEU A 144 12.60 -7.71 12.00
CA LEU A 144 12.71 -9.09 11.53
C LEU A 144 13.70 -9.84 12.41
N ASN A 145 13.39 -11.09 12.74
CA ASN A 145 14.32 -11.96 13.42
C ASN A 145 15.48 -12.27 12.46
N ASN A 146 16.73 -12.12 12.92
CA ASN A 146 17.87 -12.58 12.14
C ASN A 146 18.07 -14.08 12.36
N ALA A 147 17.44 -14.91 11.52
CA ALA A 147 17.84 -16.30 11.27
C ALA A 147 16.91 -16.96 10.24
N THR A 148 17.37 -17.18 9.00
CA THR A 148 16.86 -18.14 7.96
C THR A 148 15.36 -18.18 7.60
N SER A 149 14.51 -17.48 8.34
CA SER A 149 13.07 -17.36 8.23
C SER A 149 12.83 -15.87 8.42
N ASN A 150 12.41 -15.16 7.37
CA ASN A 150 12.16 -13.72 7.42
C ASN A 150 10.90 -13.41 8.25
N SER A 151 10.80 -13.93 9.49
CA SER A 151 9.65 -13.74 10.38
C SER A 151 9.79 -12.47 11.21
N VAL A 152 8.65 -11.90 11.60
CA VAL A 152 8.59 -10.63 12.33
C VAL A 152 8.83 -10.89 13.81
N ALA A 153 9.99 -10.45 14.32
CA ALA A 153 10.39 -10.52 15.73
C ALA A 153 9.56 -9.61 16.63
N ALA A 154 9.29 -8.39 16.17
CA ALA A 154 8.56 -7.39 16.92
C ALA A 154 7.87 -6.41 15.97
N LEU A 155 6.66 -6.02 16.34
CA LEU A 155 5.92 -4.93 15.71
C LEU A 155 6.01 -3.71 16.62
N VAL A 156 6.64 -2.65 16.12
CA VAL A 156 6.64 -1.36 16.81
C VAL A 156 5.54 -0.51 16.21
N LYS A 157 4.50 -0.30 17.01
CA LYS A 157 3.43 0.67 16.72
C LYS A 157 3.89 2.07 17.10
N LEU A 158 3.36 3.09 16.42
CA LEU A 158 3.56 4.46 16.87
C LEU A 158 3.00 4.60 18.29
N GLN A 159 3.70 5.36 19.12
CA GLN A 159 3.27 5.64 20.49
C GLN A 159 2.16 6.70 20.51
N ASP A 160 2.14 7.60 19.53
CA ASP A 160 1.11 8.62 19.32
C ASP A 160 0.09 8.07 18.32
N THR A 161 -1.01 7.52 18.84
CA THR A 161 -2.16 7.07 18.05
C THR A 161 -3.41 7.65 18.66
N CYS A 162 -4.48 7.63 17.88
CA CYS A 162 -5.83 7.93 18.34
C CYS A 162 -6.22 7.16 19.63
N ALA A 163 -5.73 5.92 19.79
CA ALA A 163 -6.04 5.09 20.95
C ALA A 163 -5.21 5.43 22.20
N THR A 164 -4.06 6.08 22.04
CA THR A 164 -3.13 6.43 23.13
C THR A 164 -3.23 7.90 23.55
N HIS A 165 -4.07 8.71 22.87
CA HIS A 165 -4.44 10.09 23.25
C HIS A 165 -5.89 10.19 23.79
N PRO A 166 -6.15 9.78 25.04
CA PRO A 166 -7.51 9.80 25.61
C PRO A 166 -8.03 11.21 25.95
N GLU A 167 -7.15 12.20 26.13
CA GLU A 167 -7.52 13.55 26.61
C GLU A 167 -8.00 14.49 25.48
N ALA A 168 -7.66 14.18 24.24
CA ALA A 168 -8.00 14.93 23.04
C ALA A 168 -8.55 13.93 22.03
N GLY A 169 -9.86 13.64 22.07
CA GLY A 169 -10.45 12.63 21.19
C GLY A 169 -10.04 12.79 19.72
N CYS A 170 -10.07 11.72 18.92
CA CYS A 170 -9.55 11.69 17.53
C CYS A 170 -9.93 12.85 16.61
N ALA A 171 -11.03 13.56 16.91
CA ALA A 171 -11.43 14.76 16.20
C ALA A 171 -10.45 15.95 16.37
N SER A 172 -9.72 16.03 17.48
CA SER A 172 -8.74 17.09 17.77
C SER A 172 -7.31 16.77 17.31
N VAL A 173 -7.06 15.55 16.82
CA VAL A 173 -5.76 15.11 16.29
C VAL A 173 -5.93 14.48 14.90
N PRO A 174 -6.26 15.27 13.86
CA PRO A 174 -6.55 14.74 12.51
C PRO A 174 -5.38 13.96 11.90
N ASN A 175 -4.16 14.29 12.31
CA ASN A 175 -2.93 13.63 11.90
C ASN A 175 -2.79 12.19 12.43
N LEU A 176 -3.61 11.77 13.39
CA LEU A 176 -3.63 10.43 13.95
C LEU A 176 -4.88 9.63 13.54
N GLN A 177 -5.68 10.16 12.61
CA GLN A 177 -6.86 9.47 12.08
C GLN A 177 -6.48 8.37 11.09
N VAL A 178 -7.24 7.27 11.13
CA VAL A 178 -7.13 6.13 10.22
C VAL A 178 -7.11 6.62 8.77
N ASN A 179 -6.02 6.33 8.04
CA ASN A 179 -5.74 6.82 6.68
C ASN A 179 -6.01 5.78 5.58
N GLY A 180 -6.77 4.72 5.92
CA GLY A 180 -7.08 3.60 5.05
C GLY A 180 -6.01 2.51 4.97
N LEU A 181 -4.78 2.78 5.43
CA LEU A 181 -3.72 1.77 5.48
C LEU A 181 -4.05 0.65 6.47
N ASP A 182 -4.70 0.98 7.58
CA ASP A 182 -5.09 0.02 8.59
C ASP A 182 -6.12 -0.98 8.09
N PHE A 183 -7.05 -0.50 7.26
CA PHE A 183 -8.03 -1.34 6.60
C PHE A 183 -7.36 -2.30 5.61
N CYS A 184 -6.42 -1.78 4.82
CA CYS A 184 -5.61 -2.62 3.95
C CYS A 184 -4.81 -3.65 4.77
N TYR A 185 -4.18 -3.26 5.87
CA TYR A 185 -3.47 -4.18 6.74
C TYR A 185 -4.38 -5.29 7.26
N ALA A 186 -5.59 -4.98 7.72
CA ALA A 186 -6.60 -5.97 8.11
C ALA A 186 -6.96 -6.92 6.96
N LEU A 187 -7.12 -6.40 5.73
CA LEU A 187 -7.35 -7.25 4.56
C LEU A 187 -6.19 -8.22 4.32
N ARG A 188 -4.95 -7.74 4.42
CA ARG A 188 -3.75 -8.57 4.25
C ARG A 188 -3.60 -9.63 5.32
N SER A 189 -3.88 -9.30 6.57
CA SER A 189 -3.89 -10.28 7.66
C SER A 189 -4.95 -11.37 7.42
N GLY A 190 -6.14 -10.98 6.95
CA GLY A 190 -7.19 -11.92 6.56
C GLY A 190 -6.82 -12.83 5.37
N MET A 191 -6.07 -12.31 4.39
CA MET A 191 -5.53 -13.09 3.26
C MET A 191 -4.56 -14.17 3.69
N ASN A 192 -3.70 -13.83 4.66
CA ASN A 192 -2.63 -14.70 5.12
C ASN A 192 -3.09 -15.71 6.18
N ALA A 193 -4.25 -15.49 6.79
CA ALA A 193 -4.80 -16.43 7.76
C ALA A 193 -5.34 -17.70 7.11
N THR A 194 -5.21 -18.81 7.84
CA THR A 194 -5.89 -20.05 7.49
C THR A 194 -7.42 -19.88 7.55
N GLY A 195 -8.12 -20.58 6.65
CA GLY A 195 -9.58 -20.58 6.62
C GLY A 195 -10.15 -21.17 7.91
N LYS A 196 -11.04 -20.44 8.58
CA LYS A 196 -11.74 -20.88 9.80
C LYS A 196 -13.23 -20.93 9.55
N ASP A 197 -13.88 -21.96 10.06
CA ASP A 197 -15.32 -22.18 9.93
C ASP A 197 -16.16 -21.19 10.75
N SER A 198 -15.60 -20.64 11.83
CA SER A 198 -16.21 -19.63 12.70
C SER A 198 -16.38 -18.25 12.05
N PHE A 199 -15.67 -17.97 10.97
CA PHE A 199 -15.67 -16.68 10.28
C PHE A 199 -16.20 -16.79 8.85
N LEU A 200 -16.50 -15.65 8.23
CA LEU A 200 -17.03 -15.65 6.86
C LEU A 200 -16.03 -16.30 5.89
N HIS A 201 -16.43 -17.42 5.28
CA HIS A 201 -15.55 -18.23 4.45
C HIS A 201 -16.30 -18.79 3.24
N SER A 202 -15.53 -19.21 2.24
CA SER A 202 -16.06 -19.99 1.12
C SER A 202 -15.88 -21.49 1.39
N ARG A 203 -16.89 -22.30 1.06
CA ARG A 203 -16.85 -23.76 1.19
C ARG A 203 -17.04 -24.47 -0.15
N ARG A 204 -16.43 -25.63 -0.29
CA ARG A 204 -16.66 -26.59 -1.38
C ARG A 204 -17.34 -27.82 -0.81
N THR A 205 -18.44 -28.24 -1.41
CA THR A 205 -19.04 -29.54 -1.14
C THR A 205 -18.18 -30.65 -1.74
N GLU A 206 -17.72 -31.59 -0.92
CA GLU A 206 -16.89 -32.74 -1.33
C GLU A 206 -17.54 -34.03 -0.83
N GLY A 207 -18.25 -34.75 -1.71
CA GLY A 207 -18.98 -35.97 -1.35
C GLY A 207 -20.03 -35.71 -0.27
N ALA A 208 -19.91 -36.37 0.89
CA ALA A 208 -20.77 -36.18 2.06
C ALA A 208 -20.28 -35.07 3.01
N GLY A 209 -19.15 -34.42 2.73
CA GLY A 209 -18.53 -33.39 3.57
C GLY A 209 -18.45 -32.01 2.89
N SER A 210 -17.95 -31.03 3.64
CA SER A 210 -17.65 -29.68 3.14
C SER A 210 -16.24 -29.27 3.56
N ALA A 211 -15.45 -28.75 2.62
CA ALA A 211 -14.10 -28.24 2.87
C ALA A 211 -14.10 -26.70 2.84
N VAL A 212 -13.46 -26.07 3.83
CA VAL A 212 -13.21 -24.62 3.85
C VAL A 212 -12.14 -24.30 2.82
N LEU A 213 -12.47 -23.48 1.84
CA LEU A 213 -11.54 -23.06 0.79
C LEU A 213 -10.69 -21.85 1.23
N GLY A 214 -11.23 -21.00 2.10
CA GLY A 214 -10.56 -19.80 2.59
C GLY A 214 -11.55 -18.73 3.01
N ASN A 215 -11.04 -17.77 3.80
CA ASN A 215 -11.80 -16.64 4.28
C ASN A 215 -12.16 -15.70 3.11
N ILE A 216 -13.31 -15.02 3.20
CA ILE A 216 -13.75 -14.02 2.22
C ILE A 216 -14.05 -12.70 2.93
N ALA A 217 -13.80 -11.56 2.29
CA ALA A 217 -13.95 -10.26 2.95
C ALA A 217 -15.43 -9.93 3.22
N TYR A 218 -16.29 -10.12 2.22
CA TYR A 218 -17.74 -9.99 2.39
C TYR A 218 -18.51 -10.82 1.36
N ALA A 219 -19.80 -11.03 1.63
CA ALA A 219 -20.70 -11.71 0.74
C ALA A 219 -22.07 -11.03 0.69
N LEU A 220 -22.71 -11.12 -0.47
CA LEU A 220 -24.06 -10.64 -0.77
C LEU A 220 -24.88 -11.80 -1.32
N ALA A 221 -26.13 -11.93 -0.88
CA ALA A 221 -27.06 -12.88 -1.46
C ALA A 221 -28.47 -12.29 -1.55
N THR A 222 -29.17 -12.57 -2.65
CA THR A 222 -30.61 -12.29 -2.72
C THR A 222 -31.34 -13.29 -1.85
N THR A 223 -32.13 -12.83 -0.89
CA THR A 223 -33.04 -13.70 -0.12
C THR A 223 -34.45 -13.65 -0.72
N SER A 224 -35.29 -14.63 -0.38
CA SER A 224 -36.73 -14.46 -0.58
C SER A 224 -37.25 -13.38 0.38
N LEU A 225 -38.39 -12.76 0.03
CA LEU A 225 -38.99 -11.67 0.81
C LEU A 225 -39.34 -12.08 2.25
N ASP A 226 -39.59 -13.37 2.47
CA ASP A 226 -39.99 -13.95 3.76
C ASP A 226 -38.84 -14.66 4.49
N ALA A 227 -37.63 -14.66 3.91
CA ALA A 227 -36.49 -15.33 4.53
C ALA A 227 -35.90 -14.49 5.66
N ALA A 228 -35.63 -15.15 6.78
CA ALA A 228 -34.80 -14.60 7.85
C ALA A 228 -33.39 -14.29 7.34
N ALA A 229 -32.69 -13.39 8.03
CA ALA A 229 -31.29 -13.12 7.75
C ALA A 229 -30.46 -14.42 7.84
N PRO A 230 -29.50 -14.64 6.94
CA PRO A 230 -28.62 -15.78 7.05
C PRO A 230 -27.73 -15.65 8.29
N SER A 231 -27.55 -16.79 8.95
CA SER A 231 -26.66 -16.94 10.11
C SER A 231 -25.48 -17.87 9.84
N ASP A 232 -25.42 -18.49 8.64
CA ASP A 232 -24.35 -19.41 8.24
C ASP A 232 -23.16 -18.63 7.64
N PRO A 233 -21.98 -18.62 8.29
CA PRO A 233 -20.78 -17.95 7.79
C PRO A 233 -20.20 -18.57 6.52
N ALA A 234 -20.72 -19.72 6.09
CA ALA A 234 -20.25 -20.37 4.89
C ALA A 234 -20.98 -19.89 3.63
N ILE A 235 -20.20 -19.54 2.61
CA ILE A 235 -20.68 -19.29 1.26
C ILE A 235 -20.27 -20.43 0.34
N ASP A 236 -21.26 -21.10 -0.25
CA ASP A 236 -21.01 -22.15 -1.23
C ASP A 236 -20.25 -21.60 -2.44
N SER A 237 -19.17 -22.27 -2.83
CA SER A 237 -18.41 -21.91 -4.02
C SER A 237 -19.31 -21.99 -5.27
N PRO A 238 -19.12 -21.13 -6.29
CA PRO A 238 -19.93 -21.15 -7.51
C PRO A 238 -19.93 -22.47 -8.29
N ARG A 239 -19.00 -23.39 -7.98
CA ARG A 239 -18.90 -24.73 -8.58
C ARG A 239 -19.80 -25.77 -7.90
N ALA A 240 -20.25 -25.52 -6.68
CA ALA A 240 -21.33 -26.27 -6.08
C ALA A 240 -22.61 -25.84 -6.80
N GLY A 241 -23.34 -26.78 -7.41
CA GLY A 241 -24.54 -26.48 -8.20
C GLY A 241 -25.45 -25.50 -7.45
N SER A 242 -25.61 -24.28 -7.98
CA SER A 242 -26.37 -23.24 -7.30
C SER A 242 -27.79 -23.72 -7.07
N ASN A 243 -28.33 -23.54 -5.86
CA ASN A 243 -29.77 -23.61 -5.65
C ASN A 243 -30.45 -22.65 -6.64
N VAL A 244 -31.28 -23.21 -7.52
CA VAL A 244 -31.96 -22.49 -8.61
C VAL A 244 -32.80 -21.36 -7.99
N GLY A 245 -32.34 -20.11 -8.13
CA GLY A 245 -33.08 -18.91 -7.69
C GLY A 245 -32.39 -17.98 -6.69
N GLN A 246 -31.22 -18.34 -6.11
CA GLN A 246 -30.45 -17.44 -5.25
C GLN A 246 -29.20 -16.92 -5.96
N LEU A 247 -29.17 -15.62 -6.26
CA LEU A 247 -27.97 -14.96 -6.75
C LEU A 247 -27.06 -14.64 -5.55
N ARG A 248 -25.82 -15.13 -5.59
CA ARG A 248 -24.81 -14.90 -4.57
C ARG A 248 -23.58 -14.24 -5.19
N ARG A 249 -22.97 -13.32 -4.45
CA ARG A 249 -21.70 -12.69 -4.79
C ARG A 249 -20.81 -12.72 -3.56
N ALA A 250 -19.68 -13.41 -3.66
CA ALA A 250 -18.66 -13.41 -2.62
C ALA A 250 -17.45 -12.63 -3.13
N VAL A 251 -16.91 -11.74 -2.30
CA VAL A 251 -15.73 -10.96 -2.60
C VAL A 251 -14.60 -11.42 -1.68
N GLY A 252 -13.58 -12.01 -2.28
CA GLY A 252 -12.37 -12.41 -1.57
C GLY A 252 -11.53 -11.21 -1.16
N PHE A 253 -10.65 -11.41 -0.18
CA PHE A 253 -9.76 -10.34 0.30
C PHE A 253 -8.85 -9.78 -0.80
N GLU A 254 -8.22 -10.63 -1.62
CA GLU A 254 -7.37 -10.19 -2.75
C GLU A 254 -8.14 -9.33 -3.77
N GLN A 255 -9.42 -9.68 -3.99
CA GLN A 255 -10.28 -8.93 -4.89
C GLN A 255 -10.61 -7.55 -4.31
N LEU A 256 -10.89 -7.44 -3.01
CA LEU A 256 -11.13 -6.15 -2.38
C LEU A 256 -9.85 -5.32 -2.27
N TRP A 257 -8.73 -5.96 -1.93
CA TRP A 257 -7.39 -5.35 -1.87
C TRP A 257 -7.00 -4.69 -3.19
N SER A 258 -7.19 -5.40 -4.31
CA SER A 258 -6.89 -4.88 -5.64
C SER A 258 -7.84 -3.75 -6.06
N ARG A 259 -9.15 -3.87 -5.80
CA ARG A 259 -10.15 -2.83 -6.09
C ARG A 259 -9.90 -1.53 -5.32
N LEU A 260 -9.39 -1.63 -4.10
CA LEU A 260 -9.02 -0.48 -3.27
C LEU A 260 -7.59 0.02 -3.52
N ARG A 261 -6.82 -0.61 -4.42
CA ARG A 261 -5.40 -0.29 -4.67
C ARG A 261 -4.53 -0.30 -3.41
N CYS A 262 -4.86 -1.18 -2.45
CA CYS A 262 -4.14 -1.30 -1.18
C CYS A 262 -2.64 -1.59 -1.34
N GLY A 263 -2.24 -2.28 -2.42
CA GLY A 263 -0.85 -2.62 -2.70
C GLY A 263 0.05 -1.40 -2.90
N GLU A 264 -0.43 -0.38 -3.59
CA GLU A 264 0.36 0.84 -3.85
C GLU A 264 0.51 1.66 -2.56
N ALA A 265 -0.58 1.81 -1.81
CA ALA A 265 -0.61 2.60 -0.59
C ALA A 265 0.21 1.97 0.54
N THR A 266 0.07 0.67 0.77
CA THR A 266 0.82 -0.02 1.83
C THR A 266 2.31 -0.13 1.50
N GLY A 267 2.68 -0.33 0.22
CA GLY A 267 4.08 -0.34 -0.19
C GLY A 267 4.77 1.02 -0.02
N ALA A 268 4.08 2.11 -0.38
CA ALA A 268 4.61 3.46 -0.21
C ALA A 268 4.74 3.83 1.27
N ALA A 269 3.65 3.74 2.02
CA ALA A 269 3.60 4.23 3.39
C ALA A 269 4.37 3.37 4.40
N LEU A 270 4.26 2.03 4.31
CA LEU A 270 4.90 1.14 5.30
C LEU A 270 6.36 0.82 5.01
N HIS A 271 6.85 1.12 3.80
CA HIS A 271 8.21 0.80 3.40
C HIS A 271 8.95 1.98 2.79
N ALA A 272 8.47 2.56 1.69
CA ALA A 272 9.24 3.56 0.97
C ALA A 272 9.45 4.84 1.79
N HIS A 273 8.40 5.37 2.42
CA HIS A 273 8.46 6.60 3.21
C HIS A 273 9.33 6.42 4.46
N ALA A 274 9.08 5.34 5.22
CA ALA A 274 9.87 4.99 6.40
C ALA A 274 11.36 4.78 6.04
N ASN A 275 11.66 4.03 4.98
CA ASN A 275 13.04 3.79 4.54
C ASN A 275 13.71 5.09 4.06
N ALA A 276 13.00 5.97 3.36
CA ALA A 276 13.54 7.25 2.93
C ALA A 276 13.84 8.17 4.11
N ALA A 277 12.93 8.27 5.09
CA ALA A 277 13.11 9.05 6.30
C ALA A 277 14.29 8.51 7.14
N VAL A 278 14.36 7.19 7.35
CA VAL A 278 15.49 6.55 8.07
C VAL A 278 16.80 6.74 7.33
N ALA A 279 16.84 6.53 6.02
CA ALA A 279 18.06 6.75 5.22
C ALA A 279 18.53 8.20 5.29
N ALA A 280 17.61 9.17 5.21
CA ALA A 280 17.95 10.57 5.32
C ALA A 280 18.46 10.93 6.74
N ALA A 281 17.87 10.35 7.79
CA ALA A 281 18.31 10.54 9.16
C ALA A 281 19.70 9.92 9.43
N LEU A 282 19.98 8.73 8.90
CA LEU A 282 21.28 8.05 9.04
C LEU A 282 22.42 8.76 8.29
N ASN A 283 22.10 9.50 7.22
CA ASN A 283 23.10 10.29 6.50
C ASN A 283 23.60 11.50 7.30
N VAL A 284 22.82 12.02 8.27
CA VAL A 284 23.24 13.17 9.09
C VAL A 284 24.51 12.87 9.89
N PRO A 285 24.57 11.83 10.75
CA PRO A 285 25.79 11.50 11.47
C PRO A 285 26.92 11.07 10.52
N ALA A 286 26.62 10.39 9.42
CA ALA A 286 27.65 10.03 8.43
C ALA A 286 28.37 11.27 7.85
N MET A 287 27.65 12.37 7.57
CA MET A 287 28.28 13.61 7.12
C MET A 287 29.14 14.27 8.22
N VAL A 288 28.77 14.10 9.49
CA VAL A 288 29.60 14.56 10.63
C VAL A 288 30.89 13.75 10.70
N ASP A 289 30.82 12.42 10.60
CA ASP A 289 31.99 11.54 10.59
C ASP A 289 32.93 11.87 9.42
N TYR A 290 32.39 12.15 8.23
CA TYR A 290 33.19 12.58 7.07
C TYR A 290 33.92 13.90 7.33
N LYS A 291 33.29 14.86 8.01
CA LYS A 291 33.93 16.13 8.40
C LYS A 291 35.11 15.90 9.34
N GLU A 292 34.96 14.97 10.29
CA GLU A 292 36.01 14.60 11.23
C GLU A 292 37.17 13.89 10.50
N GLN A 293 36.87 12.96 9.60
CA GLN A 293 37.89 12.32 8.74
C GLN A 293 38.66 13.34 7.90
N LEU A 294 37.99 14.36 7.34
CA LEU A 294 38.64 15.46 6.63
C LEU A 294 39.58 16.25 7.56
N SER A 295 39.17 16.50 8.82
CA SER A 295 40.03 17.16 9.81
C SER A 295 41.28 16.33 10.14
N ILE A 296 41.12 15.03 10.34
CA ILE A 296 42.23 14.10 10.60
C ILE A 296 43.19 14.09 9.40
N MET A 297 42.67 14.09 8.16
CA MET A 297 43.51 14.16 6.96
C MET A 297 44.27 15.48 6.87
N THR A 298 43.66 16.62 7.23
CA THR A 298 44.36 17.92 7.32
C THR A 298 45.47 17.86 8.37
N GLU A 299 45.20 17.35 9.57
CA GLU A 299 46.19 17.22 10.65
C GLU A 299 47.35 16.29 10.25
N LEU A 300 47.06 15.18 9.55
CA LEU A 300 48.06 14.27 9.02
C LEU A 300 48.91 14.94 7.94
N ALA A 301 48.30 15.75 7.06
CA ALA A 301 49.02 16.53 6.06
C ALA A 301 49.90 17.60 6.72
N GLU A 302 49.44 18.27 7.77
CA GLU A 302 50.22 19.24 8.53
C GLU A 302 51.38 18.59 9.30
N ALA A 303 51.14 17.42 9.88
CA ALA A 303 52.18 16.60 10.50
C ALA A 303 53.23 16.17 9.46
N GLY A 304 52.80 15.75 8.26
CA GLY A 304 53.67 15.44 7.13
C GLY A 304 54.49 16.64 6.64
N ASN A 305 53.90 17.84 6.63
CA ASN A 305 54.65 19.07 6.31
C ASN A 305 55.67 19.42 7.41
N LYS A 306 55.32 19.26 8.69
CA LYS A 306 56.24 19.46 9.81
C LYS A 306 57.36 18.42 9.85
N SER A 307 57.08 17.17 9.46
CA SER A 307 58.12 16.14 9.32
C SER A 307 59.01 16.42 8.11
N ALA A 308 58.46 16.94 7.00
CA ALA A 308 59.27 17.41 5.87
C ALA A 308 60.18 18.59 6.25
N ASP A 309 59.71 19.49 7.13
CA ASP A 309 60.55 20.54 7.73
C ASP A 309 61.69 19.95 8.58
N ALA A 310 61.40 18.93 9.38
CA ALA A 310 62.41 18.20 10.14
C ALA A 310 63.41 17.46 9.23
N ASP A 311 62.95 16.87 8.12
CA ASP A 311 63.80 16.21 7.13
C ASP A 311 64.70 17.20 6.38
N ILE A 312 64.29 18.46 6.16
CA ILE A 312 65.18 19.50 5.61
C ILE A 312 66.29 19.86 6.61
N VAL A 313 65.96 19.93 7.90
CA VAL A 313 66.91 20.17 9.00
C VAL A 313 67.85 18.98 9.21
N LEU A 314 67.37 17.75 9.00
CA LEU A 314 68.17 16.52 9.05
C LEU A 314 68.96 16.26 7.76
N ALA A 315 68.49 16.71 6.60
CA ALA A 315 69.25 16.72 5.34
C ALA A 315 70.42 17.70 5.38
N THR A 316 70.35 18.73 6.23
CA THR A 316 71.50 19.57 6.60
C THR A 316 72.45 18.89 7.60
N GLY A 317 72.13 17.69 8.10
CA GLY A 317 72.90 16.91 9.10
C GLY A 317 73.20 15.41 8.80
N GLN A 318 72.86 14.87 7.62
CA GLN A 318 73.09 13.48 7.16
C GLN A 318 72.43 12.32 7.97
N ILE A 319 71.09 12.14 7.88
CA ILE A 319 70.42 10.81 8.01
C ILE A 319 69.16 10.80 7.13
N ALA A 320 69.12 10.03 6.02
CA ALA A 320 68.06 10.13 4.99
C ALA A 320 67.40 8.79 4.59
N SER A 321 67.30 7.80 5.48
CA SER A 321 66.87 6.43 5.09
C SER A 321 65.63 5.86 5.79
N ALA A 322 64.85 6.64 6.54
CA ALA A 322 63.71 6.09 7.31
C ALA A 322 62.32 6.27 6.67
N VAL A 323 62.12 7.23 5.76
CA VAL A 323 60.77 7.64 5.30
C VAL A 323 60.30 6.91 4.02
N ALA A 324 61.20 6.28 3.27
CA ALA A 324 60.86 5.62 2.00
C ALA A 324 59.89 4.41 2.14
N GLY A 325 59.85 3.76 3.31
CA GLY A 325 59.01 2.56 3.53
C GLY A 325 57.52 2.83 3.78
N MET A 326 57.10 4.07 4.00
CA MET A 326 55.69 4.40 4.28
C MET A 326 54.80 4.52 3.03
N PHE A 327 55.39 4.61 1.82
CA PHE A 327 54.64 4.88 0.59
C PHE A 327 54.26 3.62 -0.21
N ASP A 328 54.73 2.43 0.17
CA ASP A 328 54.48 1.18 -0.58
C ASP A 328 53.09 0.56 -0.33
N THR A 329 52.40 0.94 0.75
CA THR A 329 51.03 0.47 1.07
C THR A 329 49.92 1.22 0.33
N ALA A 330 50.25 2.24 -0.46
CA ALA A 330 49.25 3.06 -1.17
C ALA A 330 48.77 2.47 -2.51
N SER A 331 49.36 1.37 -3.00
CA SER A 331 49.16 0.84 -4.35
C SER A 331 47.95 -0.09 -4.53
N GLU A 332 47.39 -0.68 -3.45
CA GLU A 332 46.25 -1.63 -3.55
C GLU A 332 44.86 -0.97 -3.64
N VAL A 333 44.74 0.34 -3.47
CA VAL A 333 43.42 1.05 -3.48
C VAL A 333 43.02 1.51 -4.91
N SER A 334 43.72 1.04 -5.93
CA SER A 334 43.69 1.57 -7.30
C SER A 334 42.51 1.13 -8.20
N GLN A 335 41.42 0.57 -7.65
CA GLN A 335 40.26 0.17 -8.48
C GLN A 335 38.89 0.75 -8.09
N THR A 336 38.81 1.79 -7.26
CA THR A 336 37.53 2.49 -7.07
C THR A 336 37.44 3.68 -8.04
N LYS A 337 36.60 3.54 -9.08
CA LYS A 337 36.28 4.61 -10.04
C LYS A 337 35.46 5.74 -9.39
N PHE A 338 36.09 6.51 -8.51
CA PHE A 338 35.71 7.88 -8.23
C PHE A 338 36.99 8.70 -8.07
N VAL A 339 37.02 9.81 -8.78
CA VAL A 339 38.20 10.64 -9.08
C VAL A 339 38.86 11.15 -7.79
N TRP A 340 40.02 10.57 -7.45
CA TRP A 340 40.94 11.08 -6.40
C TRP A 340 42.31 11.37 -7.02
N THR A 341 42.42 12.46 -7.78
CA THR A 341 43.63 12.87 -8.52
C THR A 341 44.79 13.33 -7.62
N TRP A 342 44.60 13.49 -6.31
CA TRP A 342 45.65 13.95 -5.40
C TRP A 342 46.59 12.83 -4.92
N ARG A 343 46.23 11.54 -5.12
CA ARG A 343 47.06 10.40 -4.70
C ARG A 343 48.12 9.97 -5.72
N THR A 344 48.05 10.45 -6.97
CA THR A 344 49.03 10.13 -8.03
C THR A 344 50.35 10.91 -7.95
N GLY A 345 50.54 11.76 -6.93
CA GLY A 345 51.75 12.60 -6.79
C GLY A 345 52.91 12.00 -6.00
N PHE A 346 52.79 10.79 -5.43
CA PHE A 346 53.74 10.32 -4.40
C PHE A 346 54.85 9.37 -4.87
N ALA A 347 55.00 9.13 -6.18
CA ALA A 347 56.01 8.21 -6.70
C ALA A 347 57.04 8.92 -7.61
N ALA A 348 57.77 9.92 -7.10
CA ALA A 348 58.97 10.40 -7.79
C ALA A 348 59.88 11.22 -6.87
N ALA A 349 60.84 10.58 -6.20
CA ALA A 349 62.20 11.12 -6.00
C ALA A 349 63.06 10.17 -5.14
N GLY A 350 63.52 9.07 -5.72
CA GLY A 350 64.83 8.52 -5.38
C GLY A 350 65.84 9.10 -6.36
N LEU A 351 66.93 9.70 -5.87
CA LEU A 351 68.33 9.57 -6.37
C LEU A 351 69.22 10.77 -5.91
N GLY A 352 70.17 10.49 -5.01
CA GLY A 352 71.58 10.91 -5.14
C GLY A 352 72.03 12.32 -4.70
N SER A 353 72.94 12.33 -3.70
CA SER A 353 73.83 13.41 -3.21
C SER A 353 73.26 14.37 -2.14
N ALA A 354 74.10 14.74 -1.16
CA ALA A 354 73.75 15.58 0.00
C ALA A 354 73.29 17.01 -0.36
N ILE A 355 73.48 17.46 -1.61
CA ILE A 355 72.89 18.69 -2.16
C ILE A 355 71.53 18.39 -2.84
N GLY A 356 71.39 17.21 -3.44
CA GLY A 356 70.12 16.69 -3.98
C GLY A 356 69.07 16.38 -2.90
N GLY A 357 69.50 16.03 -1.68
CA GLY A 357 68.60 15.79 -0.54
C GLY A 357 67.81 17.03 -0.13
N VAL A 358 68.42 18.22 -0.14
CA VAL A 358 67.75 19.49 0.20
C VAL A 358 66.85 19.96 -0.94
N VAL A 359 67.25 19.79 -2.20
CA VAL A 359 66.42 20.15 -3.37
C VAL A 359 65.23 19.20 -3.50
N ALA A 360 65.42 17.89 -3.30
CA ALA A 360 64.35 16.90 -3.26
C ALA A 360 63.44 17.10 -2.04
N ALA A 361 64.00 17.40 -0.85
CA ALA A 361 63.21 17.74 0.33
C ALA A 361 62.48 19.08 0.18
N ALA A 362 63.04 20.06 -0.54
CA ALA A 362 62.37 21.31 -0.86
C ALA A 362 61.24 21.11 -1.89
N ALA A 363 61.44 20.23 -2.88
CA ALA A 363 60.38 19.82 -3.82
C ALA A 363 59.27 19.03 -3.10
N MET A 364 59.64 18.10 -2.21
CA MET A 364 58.70 17.36 -1.36
C MET A 364 57.98 18.29 -0.37
N LYS A 365 58.65 19.31 0.18
CA LYS A 365 58.01 20.37 0.98
C LYS A 365 57.07 21.22 0.13
N GLY A 366 57.42 21.55 -1.11
CA GLY A 366 56.52 22.22 -2.04
C GLY A 366 55.24 21.43 -2.29
N ILE A 367 55.37 20.11 -2.46
CA ILE A 367 54.25 19.18 -2.59
C ILE A 367 53.48 19.05 -1.27
N ALA A 368 54.15 18.99 -0.11
CA ALA A 368 53.53 18.92 1.21
C ALA A 368 52.74 20.19 1.55
N VAL A 369 53.30 21.37 1.29
CA VAL A 369 52.61 22.67 1.42
C VAL A 369 51.39 22.72 0.49
N SER A 370 51.54 22.27 -0.76
CA SER A 370 50.42 22.17 -1.70
C SER A 370 49.31 21.25 -1.19
N ASN A 371 49.67 20.07 -0.67
CA ASN A 371 48.72 19.11 -0.12
C ASN A 371 48.02 19.62 1.14
N VAL A 372 48.73 20.32 2.03
CA VAL A 372 48.14 21.01 3.18
C VAL A 372 47.15 22.07 2.73
N ASN A 373 47.51 22.88 1.72
CA ASN A 373 46.60 23.89 1.18
C ASN A 373 45.36 23.24 0.55
N ILE A 374 45.52 22.19 -0.25
CA ILE A 374 44.40 21.43 -0.83
C ILE A 374 43.52 20.86 0.30
N ALA A 375 44.10 20.18 1.29
CA ALA A 375 43.38 19.61 2.42
C ALA A 375 42.59 20.67 3.21
N ARG A 376 43.21 21.81 3.55
CA ARG A 376 42.53 22.93 4.20
C ARG A 376 41.43 23.52 3.34
N THR A 377 41.66 23.71 2.04
CA THR A 377 40.63 24.25 1.14
C THR A 377 39.44 23.30 1.02
N THR A 378 39.68 21.99 0.96
CA THR A 378 38.63 20.96 0.90
C THR A 378 37.86 20.86 2.23
N GLN A 379 38.56 20.86 3.36
CA GLN A 379 37.94 20.87 4.70
C GLN A 379 37.11 22.14 4.91
N SER A 380 37.65 23.30 4.53
CA SER A 380 36.95 24.59 4.62
C SER A 380 35.75 24.62 3.68
N ALA A 381 35.87 24.15 2.44
CA ALA A 381 34.76 24.08 1.50
C ALA A 381 33.65 23.19 2.06
N PHE A 382 33.98 21.99 2.53
CA PHE A 382 33.04 21.04 3.13
C PHE A 382 32.36 21.57 4.40
N GLY A 383 33.08 22.33 5.24
CA GLY A 383 32.53 22.88 6.48
C GLY A 383 31.75 24.19 6.34
N THR A 384 32.03 24.99 5.29
CA THR A 384 31.40 26.30 5.05
C THR A 384 30.33 26.27 3.97
N GLY A 385 30.27 25.22 3.15
CA GLY A 385 29.33 25.14 2.04
C GLY A 385 29.71 25.96 0.81
N GLN A 386 30.86 26.65 0.82
CA GLN A 386 31.31 27.45 -0.30
C GLN A 386 32.21 26.63 -1.23
N PRO A 387 31.87 26.51 -2.53
CA PRO A 387 32.68 25.74 -3.47
C PRO A 387 34.05 26.39 -3.69
N THR A 388 35.08 25.57 -3.90
CA THR A 388 36.36 26.04 -4.42
C THR A 388 36.19 26.40 -5.89
N GLY A 389 36.95 27.40 -6.39
CA GLY A 389 36.81 27.91 -7.76
C GLY A 389 37.10 26.90 -8.90
N SER A 390 37.42 25.64 -8.56
CA SER A 390 37.75 24.55 -9.49
C SER A 390 36.60 23.56 -9.71
N ASP A 391 35.42 23.77 -9.12
CA ASP A 391 34.30 22.83 -9.21
C ASP A 391 33.07 23.43 -9.92
N ALA A 392 32.72 22.88 -11.09
CA ALA A 392 31.73 23.47 -12.01
C ALA A 392 30.27 23.30 -11.55
N ASP A 393 29.98 22.33 -10.67
CA ASP A 393 28.61 21.95 -10.29
C ASP A 393 28.16 22.42 -8.89
N GLN A 394 29.02 23.09 -8.11
CA GLN A 394 28.69 23.83 -6.86
C GLN A 394 27.84 23.11 -5.77
N THR A 395 27.58 21.80 -5.86
CA THR A 395 26.53 21.12 -5.06
C THR A 395 27.04 20.27 -3.89
N VAL A 396 28.33 19.87 -3.90
CA VAL A 396 28.87 18.81 -3.01
C VAL A 396 29.32 19.31 -1.62
N TYR A 397 29.56 20.61 -1.43
CA TYR A 397 30.34 21.08 -0.28
C TYR A 397 29.55 21.65 0.90
N ALA A 398 28.22 21.75 0.83
CA ALA A 398 27.38 22.24 1.93
C ALA A 398 26.60 21.11 2.63
N LEU A 399 26.99 19.86 2.43
CA LEU A 399 26.18 18.70 2.81
C LEU A 399 26.07 18.52 4.34
N ASP A 400 27.07 18.88 5.13
CA ASP A 400 26.99 18.79 6.59
C ASP A 400 25.90 19.72 7.18
N GLN A 401 25.83 20.96 6.70
CA GLN A 401 24.85 21.96 7.12
C GLN A 401 23.47 21.72 6.51
N LYS A 402 23.41 21.17 5.28
CA LYS A 402 22.15 20.88 4.58
C LYS A 402 21.55 19.54 4.96
N ALA A 403 22.33 18.55 5.38
CA ALA A 403 21.84 17.21 5.70
C ALA A 403 20.72 17.21 6.77
N PRO A 404 20.81 17.95 7.89
CA PRO A 404 19.71 18.04 8.85
C PRO A 404 18.43 18.64 8.25
N VAL A 405 18.57 19.64 7.39
CA VAL A 405 17.44 20.32 6.72
C VAL A 405 16.78 19.40 5.69
N ILE A 406 17.60 18.67 4.92
CA ILE A 406 17.13 17.68 3.94
C ILE A 406 16.45 16.52 4.67
N ALA A 407 17.08 15.97 5.70
CA ALA A 407 16.52 14.89 6.51
C ALA A 407 15.17 15.28 7.11
N ARG A 408 15.07 16.48 7.69
CA ARG A 408 13.80 17.02 8.19
C ARG A 408 12.75 17.19 7.10
N ARG A 409 13.12 17.67 5.91
CA ARG A 409 12.19 17.82 4.78
C ARG A 409 11.69 16.47 4.28
N VAL A 410 12.57 15.47 4.17
CA VAL A 410 12.21 14.10 3.78
C VAL A 410 11.26 13.49 4.82
N ASP A 411 11.53 13.67 6.12
CA ASP A 411 10.64 13.22 7.19
C ASP A 411 9.26 13.90 7.14
N LEU A 412 9.21 15.22 6.92
CA LEU A 412 7.95 15.97 6.80
C LEU A 412 7.13 15.55 5.57
N GLU A 413 7.76 15.38 4.42
CA GLU A 413 7.06 14.92 3.21
C GLU A 413 6.62 13.45 3.33
N ALA A 414 7.41 12.60 3.99
CA ALA A 414 7.02 11.22 4.32
C ALA A 414 5.76 11.20 5.21
N ARG A 415 5.77 11.96 6.32
CA ARG A 415 4.61 12.10 7.20
C ARG A 415 3.39 12.65 6.46
N ARG A 416 3.60 13.67 5.62
CA ARG A 416 2.54 14.28 4.82
C ARG A 416 1.92 13.28 3.84
N ALA A 417 2.74 12.47 3.18
CA ALA A 417 2.26 11.44 2.27
C ALA A 417 1.51 10.31 3.02
N ASP A 418 1.94 9.96 4.23
CA ASP A 418 1.23 9.01 5.09
C ASP A 418 -0.14 9.55 5.54
N LEU A 419 -0.23 10.83 5.90
CA LEU A 419 -1.51 11.48 6.25
C LEU A 419 -2.50 11.46 5.09
N LEU A 420 -2.01 11.61 3.86
CA LEU A 420 -2.84 11.62 2.66
C LEU A 420 -3.34 10.21 2.30
N GLY A 421 -2.60 9.15 2.64
CA GLY A 421 -3.08 7.76 2.55
C GLY A 421 -3.78 7.40 1.23
N LEU A 422 -4.87 6.63 1.33
CA LEU A 422 -5.66 6.16 0.16
C LEU A 422 -6.79 7.10 -0.24
N SER A 423 -7.54 7.60 0.73
CA SER A 423 -8.66 8.51 0.52
C SER A 423 -8.74 9.42 1.74
N PRO A 424 -7.96 10.50 1.77
CA PRO A 424 -7.90 11.37 2.93
C PRO A 424 -9.20 12.17 3.04
N GLY A 425 -9.74 12.23 4.24
CA GLY A 425 -10.79 13.17 4.60
C GLY A 425 -10.26 14.60 4.64
N LYS A 426 -11.19 15.55 4.77
CA LYS A 426 -10.87 16.98 4.79
C LYS A 426 -9.86 17.34 5.90
N ALA A 427 -10.05 16.79 7.09
CA ALA A 427 -9.19 17.11 8.24
C ALA A 427 -7.74 16.60 8.03
N GLN A 428 -7.56 15.45 7.36
CA GLN A 428 -6.23 14.94 6.99
C GLN A 428 -5.59 15.80 5.89
N HIS A 429 -6.37 16.27 4.92
CA HIS A 429 -5.88 17.25 3.93
C HIS A 429 -5.39 18.55 4.58
N ASP A 430 -6.19 19.14 5.46
CA ASP A 430 -5.84 20.37 6.16
C ASP A 430 -4.58 20.18 7.04
N ALA A 431 -4.46 19.04 7.72
CA ALA A 431 -3.27 18.69 8.51
C ALA A 431 -2.02 18.46 7.64
N ALA A 432 -2.18 17.80 6.49
CA ALA A 432 -1.10 17.57 5.53
C ALA A 432 -0.60 18.88 4.90
N ASP A 433 -1.49 19.85 4.65
CA ASP A 433 -1.11 21.17 4.15
C ASP A 433 -0.37 22.01 5.19
N ALA A 434 -0.64 21.80 6.49
CA ALA A 434 0.10 22.46 7.57
C ALA A 434 1.56 21.97 7.73
N LEU A 435 1.93 20.85 7.09
CA LEU A 435 3.30 20.31 7.08
C LEU A 435 4.17 20.86 5.93
N ARG A 436 3.59 21.61 4.98
CA ARG A 436 4.34 22.34 3.94
C ARG A 436 5.03 23.56 4.53
#